data_AF-A0AB36E3M7-F1
#
_entry.id   AF-A0AB36E3M7-F1
#
_cell.length_a   1.000
_cell.length_b   1.000
_cell.length_c   1.000
_cell.angle_alpha   90.00
_cell.angle_beta   90.00
_cell.angle_gamma   90.00
#
_symmetry.space_group_name_H-M   'P 1'
#
loop_
_entity.id
_entity.type
_entity.pdbx_description
1 polymer ?
#
loop_
_entity_poly.entity_id
_entity_poly.type
_entity_poly.pdbx_seq_one_letter_code
_entity_poly.pdbx_strand_id
1 'polypeptide(L)'
;LSLNRLKVKGNQLQLDNQQGVIESHGNLTLDLKQWENIGQVKSAANAKLSIHNDFRLDTPITVDGKLTLKVDNHFANQTQLVTGKGLTIEAKSIENPVQSELSSPKTLLKTEYLLNRGLIDGVKNIIFANQLDNLGSGRIYGDQLAIQSHTLNNLSEVDQSATIAARERLDLGVGTLTNYDHALILSQGNLYIGGALDDRYHATGQATFVDNGSATIEALGNGNINTQRLWNHDLHLRLGIHTDKEKFEEYAQNNNSRRYRQGVEGELDWTRKSRKAWFAFYNGSRSPSQNDWFGWEYTRTTDTTTIEHRDPAKILIAGNLSLNGNQLHNQYSQILVGKALTLGEQQ
;
A
#
# COMPACT_ATOMS: atom_id res chain seq x y z
N LEU A 1 12.36 -2.20 -45.55
CA LEU A 1 13.55 -1.41 -45.12
C LEU A 1 13.50 -0.03 -45.78
N SER A 2 13.92 1.03 -45.09
CA SER A 2 14.04 2.39 -45.67
C SER A 2 15.24 3.13 -45.11
N LEU A 3 16.04 3.74 -45.99
CA LEU A 3 17.23 4.53 -45.63
C LEU A 3 16.90 5.91 -45.04
N ASN A 4 15.64 6.35 -45.05
CA ASN A 4 15.26 7.66 -44.53
C ASN A 4 13.95 7.61 -43.74
N ARG A 5 12.83 7.34 -44.42
CA ARG A 5 11.52 7.26 -43.76
C ARG A 5 10.76 6.04 -44.25
N LEU A 6 10.21 5.25 -43.34
CA LEU A 6 9.23 4.23 -43.66
C LEU A 6 7.86 4.67 -43.15
N LYS A 7 6.90 4.80 -44.06
CA LYS A 7 5.51 5.14 -43.73
C LYS A 7 4.59 4.11 -44.39
N VAL A 8 3.93 3.29 -43.57
CA VAL A 8 2.92 2.34 -44.03
C VAL A 8 1.59 2.72 -43.39
N LYS A 9 0.54 2.89 -44.20
CA LYS A 9 -0.77 3.31 -43.70
C LYS A 9 -1.91 2.58 -44.41
N GLY A 10 -2.89 2.14 -43.64
CA GLY A 10 -4.18 1.73 -44.17
C GLY A 10 -5.16 1.36 -43.06
N ASN A 11 -6.38 1.91 -43.10
CA ASN A 11 -7.42 1.64 -42.11
C ASN A 11 -7.92 0.18 -42.11
N GLN A 12 -7.56 -0.60 -43.14
CA GLN A 12 -7.85 -2.04 -43.24
C GLN A 12 -6.57 -2.88 -43.29
N LEU A 13 -5.40 -2.27 -43.06
CA LEU A 13 -4.13 -2.97 -43.18
C LEU A 13 -3.93 -3.91 -42.00
N GLN A 14 -3.88 -5.21 -42.29
CA GLN A 14 -3.42 -6.24 -41.38
C GLN A 14 -1.95 -6.51 -41.69
N LEU A 15 -1.11 -6.51 -40.66
CA LEU A 15 0.31 -6.73 -40.79
C LEU A 15 0.72 -8.00 -40.04
N ASP A 16 1.26 -8.94 -40.79
CA ASP A 16 2.07 -10.05 -40.28
C ASP A 16 3.53 -9.76 -40.62
N ASN A 17 4.38 -9.65 -39.61
CA ASN A 17 5.82 -9.52 -39.73
C ASN A 17 6.56 -10.65 -38.99
N GLN A 18 5.96 -11.83 -38.85
CA GLN A 18 6.58 -12.97 -38.20
C GLN A 18 7.95 -13.27 -38.85
N GLN A 19 9.01 -13.34 -38.04
CA GLN A 19 10.40 -13.53 -38.50
C GLN A 19 10.94 -12.45 -39.48
N GLY A 20 10.14 -11.43 -39.80
CA GLY A 20 10.51 -10.34 -40.71
C GLY A 20 11.21 -9.19 -40.01
N VAL A 21 11.72 -8.24 -40.81
CA VAL A 21 12.42 -7.04 -40.34
C VAL A 21 11.75 -5.79 -40.92
N ILE A 22 11.27 -4.93 -40.03
CA ILE A 22 10.82 -3.58 -40.35
C ILE A 22 11.85 -2.60 -39.79
N GLU A 23 12.56 -1.93 -40.69
CA GLU A 23 13.63 -1.01 -40.30
C GLU A 23 13.54 0.30 -41.07
N SER A 24 13.73 1.40 -40.35
CA SER A 24 13.95 2.73 -40.89
C SER A 24 15.19 3.37 -40.26
N HIS A 25 16.12 3.84 -41.09
CA HIS A 25 17.27 4.64 -40.62
C HIS A 25 16.90 6.09 -40.24
N GLY A 26 15.62 6.44 -40.32
CA GLY A 26 15.07 7.66 -39.75
C GLY A 26 13.72 7.35 -39.11
N ASN A 27 12.69 8.14 -39.45
CA ASN A 27 11.40 8.01 -38.77
C ASN A 27 10.58 6.82 -39.31
N LEU A 28 10.06 6.01 -38.38
CA LEU A 28 9.10 4.95 -38.66
C LEU A 28 7.67 5.43 -38.38
N THR A 29 6.75 5.21 -39.30
CA THR A 29 5.31 5.44 -39.09
C THR A 29 4.52 4.24 -39.59
N LEU A 30 3.79 3.58 -38.69
CA LEU A 30 2.86 2.50 -39.02
C LEU A 30 1.46 2.88 -38.54
N ASP A 31 0.48 2.64 -39.40
CA ASP A 31 -0.94 2.95 -39.17
C ASP A 31 -1.74 1.76 -39.69
N LEU A 32 -2.14 0.88 -38.77
CA LEU A 32 -2.56 -0.50 -39.02
C LEU A 32 -3.95 -0.74 -38.41
N LYS A 33 -4.79 -1.53 -39.09
CA LYS A 33 -5.99 -2.09 -38.47
C LYS A 33 -5.62 -3.11 -37.39
N GLN A 34 -4.74 -4.04 -37.74
CA GLN A 34 -4.26 -5.11 -36.87
C GLN A 34 -2.76 -5.34 -37.11
N TRP A 35 -2.03 -5.61 -36.04
CA TRP A 35 -0.71 -6.20 -36.12
C TRP A 35 -0.81 -7.60 -35.53
N GLU A 36 -0.74 -8.62 -36.38
CA GLU A 36 -1.00 -10.02 -35.99
C GLU A 36 0.22 -10.65 -35.35
N ASN A 37 1.34 -10.64 -36.07
CA ASN A 37 2.62 -11.15 -35.59
C ASN A 37 3.70 -10.09 -35.72
N ILE A 38 4.41 -9.84 -34.63
CA ILE A 38 5.56 -8.93 -34.62
C ILE A 38 6.86 -9.71 -34.83
N GLY A 39 7.70 -9.18 -35.72
CA GLY A 39 9.10 -9.58 -35.89
C GLY A 39 10.05 -8.48 -35.40
N GLN A 40 11.23 -8.37 -35.99
CA GLN A 40 12.16 -7.32 -35.61
C GLN A 40 11.68 -5.97 -36.13
N VAL A 41 11.66 -4.97 -35.25
CA VAL A 41 11.28 -3.58 -35.60
C VAL A 41 12.32 -2.62 -35.05
N LYS A 42 12.87 -1.77 -35.94
CA LYS A 42 13.92 -0.80 -35.61
C LYS A 42 13.65 0.57 -36.22
N SER A 43 13.90 1.62 -35.45
CA SER A 43 13.95 3.00 -35.93
C SER A 43 15.15 3.73 -35.32
N ALA A 44 16.03 4.25 -36.18
CA ALA A 44 17.17 5.06 -35.75
C ALA A 44 16.77 6.50 -35.36
N ALA A 45 15.49 6.86 -35.46
CA ALA A 45 14.93 8.13 -35.02
C ALA A 45 13.62 7.90 -34.23
N ASN A 46 12.55 8.61 -34.55
CA ASN A 46 11.27 8.44 -33.86
C ASN A 46 10.40 7.38 -34.54
N ALA A 47 9.64 6.64 -33.73
CA ALA A 47 8.60 5.72 -34.20
C ALA A 47 7.22 6.21 -33.77
N LYS A 48 6.27 6.26 -34.70
CA LYS A 48 4.85 6.47 -34.43
C LYS A 48 4.04 5.29 -34.94
N LEU A 49 3.40 4.57 -34.03
CA LEU A 49 2.64 3.36 -34.31
C LEU A 49 1.18 3.60 -33.89
N SER A 50 0.25 3.29 -34.78
CA SER A 50 -1.19 3.36 -34.52
C SER A 50 -1.82 2.04 -34.93
N ILE A 51 -2.47 1.37 -33.97
CA ILE A 51 -3.10 0.05 -34.13
C ILE A 51 -4.57 0.20 -33.71
N HIS A 52 -5.50 -0.09 -34.62
CA HIS A 52 -6.94 0.16 -34.40
C HIS A 52 -7.70 -0.98 -33.69
N ASN A 53 -6.97 -1.99 -33.22
CA ASN A 53 -7.48 -3.15 -32.48
C ASN A 53 -6.55 -3.42 -31.29
N ASP A 54 -6.66 -4.60 -30.66
CA ASP A 54 -5.72 -5.07 -29.65
C ASP A 54 -4.32 -5.26 -30.23
N PHE A 55 -3.31 -5.00 -29.40
CA PHE A 55 -1.91 -5.18 -29.76
C PHE A 55 -1.16 -5.89 -28.63
N ARG A 56 -0.58 -7.05 -28.96
CA ARG A 56 0.31 -7.79 -28.09
C ARG A 56 1.75 -7.62 -28.60
N LEU A 57 2.62 -7.12 -27.74
CA LEU A 57 4.02 -6.91 -28.03
C LEU A 57 4.85 -8.05 -27.44
N ASP A 58 5.14 -9.05 -28.28
CA ASP A 58 5.96 -10.23 -27.92
C ASP A 58 7.43 -10.12 -28.33
N THR A 59 7.78 -9.14 -29.17
CA THR A 59 9.18 -8.84 -29.56
C THR A 59 9.45 -7.36 -29.33
N PRO A 60 10.54 -6.97 -28.65
CA PRO A 60 10.80 -5.57 -28.35
C PRO A 60 11.02 -4.74 -29.63
N ILE A 61 10.51 -3.51 -29.61
CA ILE A 61 10.74 -2.53 -30.67
C ILE A 61 11.92 -1.66 -30.27
N THR A 62 12.97 -1.62 -31.09
CA THR A 62 14.13 -0.75 -30.84
C THR A 62 13.91 0.63 -31.46
N VAL A 63 13.95 1.68 -30.63
CA VAL A 63 13.78 3.07 -31.06
C VAL A 63 14.83 3.95 -30.39
N ASP A 64 15.73 4.52 -31.18
CA ASP A 64 16.79 5.41 -30.67
C ASP A 64 16.23 6.77 -30.22
N GLY A 65 15.12 7.19 -30.80
CA GLY A 65 14.39 8.41 -30.45
C GLY A 65 13.21 8.16 -29.51
N LYS A 66 12.08 8.82 -29.81
CA LYS A 66 10.81 8.66 -29.09
C LYS A 66 9.93 7.62 -29.77
N LEU A 67 9.37 6.69 -29.00
CA LEU A 67 8.25 5.84 -29.41
C LEU A 67 6.93 6.48 -28.99
N THR A 68 6.02 6.65 -29.94
CA THR A 68 4.61 6.97 -29.69
C THR A 68 3.75 5.82 -30.19
N LEU A 69 3.12 5.09 -29.27
CA LEU A 69 2.26 3.95 -29.54
C LEU A 69 0.82 4.31 -29.17
N LYS A 70 -0.08 4.22 -30.14
CA LYS A 70 -1.53 4.31 -29.92
C LYS A 70 -2.17 2.97 -30.28
N VAL A 71 -2.93 2.42 -29.35
CA VAL A 71 -3.69 1.17 -29.50
C VAL A 71 -5.13 1.50 -29.15
N ASP A 72 -6.10 1.30 -30.06
CA ASP A 72 -7.47 1.76 -29.79
C ASP A 72 -8.15 0.96 -28.66
N ASN A 73 -7.73 -0.30 -28.45
CA ASN A 73 -8.27 -1.20 -27.43
C ASN A 73 -7.19 -1.59 -26.40
N HIS A 74 -6.85 -2.88 -26.30
CA HIS A 74 -5.94 -3.42 -25.28
C HIS A 74 -4.50 -3.51 -25.78
N PHE A 75 -3.57 -2.98 -24.99
CA PHE A 75 -2.13 -3.15 -25.19
C PHE A 75 -1.53 -4.09 -24.14
N ALA A 76 -1.00 -5.22 -24.57
CA ALA A 76 -0.26 -6.16 -23.72
C ALA A 76 1.23 -6.10 -24.05
N ASN A 77 2.06 -5.62 -23.11
CA ASN A 77 3.51 -5.70 -23.23
C ASN A 77 4.01 -7.03 -22.67
N GLN A 78 4.76 -7.82 -23.44
CA GLN A 78 5.30 -9.11 -23.00
C GLN A 78 6.82 -9.11 -23.11
N THR A 79 7.42 -7.92 -23.14
CA THR A 79 8.83 -7.68 -23.43
C THR A 79 9.42 -6.63 -22.52
N GLN A 80 10.73 -6.41 -22.67
CA GLN A 80 11.40 -5.24 -22.13
C GLN A 80 11.39 -4.14 -23.19
N LEU A 81 10.39 -3.26 -23.15
CA LEU A 81 10.26 -2.12 -24.07
C LEU A 81 11.02 -0.92 -23.52
N VAL A 82 12.30 -0.83 -23.90
CA VAL A 82 13.20 0.26 -23.51
C VAL A 82 13.47 1.16 -24.72
N THR A 83 13.31 2.47 -24.55
CA THR A 83 13.43 3.45 -25.66
C THR A 83 14.43 4.57 -25.35
N GLY A 84 15.10 5.10 -26.38
CA GLY A 84 16.24 5.98 -26.20
C GLY A 84 15.94 7.39 -25.66
N LYS A 85 14.83 8.03 -26.07
CA LYS A 85 14.53 9.43 -25.70
C LYS A 85 13.14 9.68 -25.12
N GLY A 86 12.19 8.76 -25.29
CA GLY A 86 10.86 8.90 -24.74
C GLY A 86 9.92 7.77 -25.13
N LEU A 87 8.95 7.50 -24.26
CA LEU A 87 7.88 6.55 -24.47
C LEU A 87 6.54 7.25 -24.24
N THR A 88 5.62 7.17 -25.20
CA THR A 88 4.24 7.58 -25.03
C THR A 88 3.33 6.46 -25.48
N ILE A 89 2.46 5.99 -24.58
CA ILE A 89 1.48 4.94 -24.87
C ILE A 89 0.09 5.47 -24.55
N GLU A 90 -0.81 5.37 -25.52
CA GLU A 90 -2.24 5.64 -25.37
C GLU A 90 -3.00 4.38 -25.74
N ALA A 91 -3.75 3.82 -24.79
CA ALA A 91 -4.60 2.66 -25.01
C ALA A 91 -5.84 2.70 -24.14
N LYS A 92 -6.86 1.89 -24.42
CA LYS A 92 -7.99 1.74 -23.49
C LYS A 92 -7.56 1.01 -22.22
N SER A 93 -6.78 -0.06 -22.38
CA SER A 93 -6.14 -0.77 -21.28
C SER A 93 -4.69 -1.10 -21.62
N ILE A 94 -3.83 -1.05 -20.59
CA ILE A 94 -2.41 -1.40 -20.67
C ILE A 94 -2.14 -2.49 -19.66
N GLU A 95 -1.54 -3.60 -20.09
CA GLU A 95 -1.03 -4.65 -19.23
C GLU A 95 0.50 -4.75 -19.37
N ASN A 96 1.17 -4.71 -18.22
CA ASN A 96 2.60 -4.92 -18.07
C ASN A 96 2.82 -6.04 -17.03
N PRO A 97 2.81 -7.32 -17.44
CA PRO A 97 2.88 -8.49 -16.57
C PRO A 97 4.27 -8.68 -15.92
N VAL A 98 4.41 -9.72 -15.10
CA VAL A 98 5.70 -10.11 -14.51
C VAL A 98 6.76 -10.28 -15.62
N GLN A 99 8.01 -9.88 -15.34
CA GLN A 99 9.13 -9.94 -16.29
C GLN A 99 8.97 -9.09 -17.57
N SER A 100 8.07 -8.11 -17.56
CA SER A 100 7.97 -7.08 -18.60
C SER A 100 8.44 -5.72 -18.10
N GLU A 101 8.83 -4.83 -19.01
CA GLU A 101 9.31 -3.49 -18.70
C GLU A 101 8.78 -2.46 -19.70
N LEU A 102 8.39 -1.29 -19.20
CA LEU A 102 8.14 -0.07 -19.96
C LEU A 102 9.07 1.02 -19.43
N SER A 103 10.19 1.28 -20.14
CA SER A 103 11.20 2.21 -19.63
C SER A 103 11.73 3.19 -20.68
N SER A 104 11.96 4.41 -20.22
CA SER A 104 12.51 5.50 -21.02
C SER A 104 12.94 6.64 -20.10
N PRO A 105 13.84 7.56 -20.52
CA PRO A 105 14.06 8.79 -19.75
C PRO A 105 12.76 9.57 -19.46
N LYS A 106 11.79 9.53 -20.38
CA LYS A 106 10.48 10.16 -20.20
C LYS A 106 9.35 9.23 -20.65
N THR A 107 8.53 8.75 -19.72
CA THR A 107 7.37 7.91 -20.03
C THR A 107 6.07 8.66 -19.75
N LEU A 108 5.15 8.60 -20.72
CA LEU A 108 3.78 9.09 -20.59
C LEU A 108 2.80 7.97 -20.94
N LEU A 109 2.04 7.51 -19.96
CA LEU A 109 0.98 6.51 -20.17
C LEU A 109 -0.39 7.19 -20.04
N LYS A 110 -1.28 6.94 -20.98
CA LYS A 110 -2.67 7.38 -20.95
C LYS A 110 -3.57 6.18 -21.20
N THR A 111 -4.42 5.85 -20.23
CA THR A 111 -5.30 4.69 -20.31
C THR A 111 -6.53 4.83 -19.45
N GLU A 112 -7.57 4.03 -19.68
CA GLU A 112 -8.65 3.87 -18.70
C GLU A 112 -8.19 2.91 -17.60
N TYR A 113 -7.49 1.85 -17.96
CA TYR A 113 -7.01 0.83 -17.03
C TYR A 113 -5.52 0.52 -17.22
N LEU A 114 -4.74 0.54 -16.14
CA LEU A 114 -3.35 0.09 -16.12
C LEU A 114 -3.20 -1.05 -15.11
N LEU A 115 -2.76 -2.21 -15.59
CA LEU A 115 -2.38 -3.34 -14.75
C LEU A 115 -0.87 -3.54 -14.84
N ASN A 116 -0.17 -3.36 -13.71
CA ASN A 116 1.27 -3.53 -13.62
C ASN A 116 1.64 -4.62 -12.61
N ARG A 117 2.35 -5.64 -13.09
CA ARG A 117 3.14 -6.62 -12.31
C ARG A 117 4.62 -6.62 -12.71
N GLY A 118 4.98 -5.87 -13.75
CA GLY A 118 6.33 -5.71 -14.25
C GLY A 118 7.01 -4.44 -13.71
N LEU A 119 7.91 -3.88 -14.52
CA LEU A 119 8.62 -2.63 -14.25
C LEU A 119 8.11 -1.50 -15.15
N ILE A 120 7.89 -0.33 -14.55
CA ILE A 120 7.77 0.95 -15.26
C ILE A 120 8.80 1.89 -14.66
N ASP A 121 9.84 2.28 -15.41
CA ASP A 121 10.95 3.09 -14.89
C ASP A 121 11.35 4.22 -15.85
N GLY A 122 12.00 5.24 -15.32
CA GLY A 122 12.42 6.41 -16.06
C GLY A 122 12.93 7.53 -15.16
N VAL A 123 13.39 8.61 -15.78
CA VAL A 123 13.71 9.86 -15.05
C VAL A 123 12.40 10.58 -14.73
N LYS A 124 11.52 10.75 -15.73
CA LYS A 124 10.21 11.37 -15.53
C LYS A 124 9.09 10.47 -16.05
N ASN A 125 8.25 9.99 -15.14
CA ASN A 125 7.13 9.13 -15.46
C ASN A 125 5.81 9.81 -15.08
N ILE A 126 4.93 9.96 -16.08
CA ILE A 126 3.60 10.56 -15.91
C ILE A 126 2.56 9.54 -16.36
N ILE A 127 1.64 9.20 -15.46
CA ILE A 127 0.61 8.19 -15.71
C ILE A 127 -0.76 8.82 -15.52
N PHE A 128 -1.60 8.75 -16.54
CA PHE A 128 -3.02 9.05 -16.48
C PHE A 128 -3.78 7.75 -16.66
N ALA A 129 -4.47 7.32 -15.61
CA ALA A 129 -5.35 6.15 -15.60
C ALA A 129 -6.72 6.55 -15.03
N ASN A 130 -7.80 5.84 -15.35
CA ASN A 130 -8.99 5.91 -14.50
C ASN A 130 -8.82 4.96 -13.30
N GLN A 131 -8.31 3.75 -13.56
CA GLN A 131 -7.89 2.81 -12.53
C GLN A 131 -6.46 2.31 -12.82
N LEU A 132 -5.64 2.30 -11.78
CA LEU A 132 -4.27 1.78 -11.80
C LEU A 132 -4.14 0.72 -10.72
N ASP A 133 -3.88 -0.52 -11.14
CA ASP A 133 -3.56 -1.64 -10.27
C ASP A 133 -2.07 -1.99 -10.40
N ASN A 134 -1.29 -1.67 -9.37
CA ASN A 134 0.09 -2.10 -9.21
C ASN A 134 0.08 -3.25 -8.19
N LEU A 135 0.35 -4.47 -8.65
CA LEU A 135 0.10 -5.70 -7.88
C LEU A 135 1.37 -6.54 -7.78
N GLY A 136 1.57 -7.20 -6.63
CA GLY A 136 2.61 -8.23 -6.47
C GLY A 136 4.02 -7.69 -6.73
N SER A 137 4.67 -8.18 -7.79
CA SER A 137 6.01 -7.73 -8.23
C SER A 137 6.03 -6.35 -8.90
N GLY A 138 4.87 -5.72 -9.04
CA GLY A 138 4.70 -4.44 -9.73
C GLY A 138 5.58 -3.35 -9.14
N ARG A 139 6.40 -2.73 -10.00
CA ARG A 139 7.29 -1.62 -9.65
C ARG A 139 7.06 -0.46 -10.60
N ILE A 140 6.79 0.72 -10.03
CA ILE A 140 6.66 1.98 -10.77
C ILE A 140 7.64 2.98 -10.16
N TYR A 141 8.65 3.36 -10.93
CA TYR A 141 9.76 4.19 -10.48
C TYR A 141 9.88 5.48 -11.28
N GLY A 142 10.55 6.48 -10.71
CA GLY A 142 10.87 7.75 -11.37
C GLY A 142 11.88 8.56 -10.55
N ASP A 143 12.56 9.55 -11.15
CA ASP A 143 13.11 10.65 -10.35
C ASP A 143 11.95 11.59 -9.97
N GLN A 144 11.18 11.95 -10.98
CA GLN A 144 9.88 12.60 -10.87
C GLN A 144 8.79 11.64 -11.34
N LEU A 145 7.93 11.23 -10.42
CA LEU A 145 6.80 10.35 -10.71
C LEU A 145 5.50 11.09 -10.38
N ALA A 146 4.61 11.19 -11.36
CA ALA A 146 3.27 11.74 -11.16
C ALA A 146 2.20 10.78 -11.68
N ILE A 147 1.18 10.51 -10.87
CA ILE A 147 0.08 9.61 -11.19
C ILE A 147 -1.24 10.34 -10.98
N GLN A 148 -2.04 10.45 -12.04
CA GLN A 148 -3.44 10.86 -11.98
C GLN A 148 -4.31 9.60 -12.11
N SER A 149 -5.14 9.31 -11.09
CA SER A 149 -6.08 8.19 -11.15
C SER A 149 -7.37 8.44 -10.39
N HIS A 150 -8.50 7.87 -10.80
CA HIS A 150 -9.67 7.84 -9.91
C HIS A 150 -9.43 6.82 -8.79
N THR A 151 -8.94 5.63 -9.14
CA THR A 151 -8.58 4.57 -8.19
C THR A 151 -7.12 4.16 -8.39
N LEU A 152 -6.31 4.25 -7.34
CA LEU A 152 -4.93 3.77 -7.33
C LEU A 152 -4.81 2.66 -6.28
N ASN A 153 -4.55 1.44 -6.74
CA ASN A 153 -4.34 0.27 -5.91
C ASN A 153 -2.86 -0.13 -5.98
N ASN A 154 -2.18 -0.14 -4.83
CA ASN A 154 -0.83 -0.66 -4.66
C ASN A 154 -0.90 -1.80 -3.64
N LEU A 155 -1.01 -3.03 -4.12
CA LEU A 155 -1.43 -4.17 -3.30
C LEU A 155 -0.42 -5.29 -3.34
N SER A 156 -0.39 -6.08 -2.26
CA SER A 156 0.22 -7.41 -2.31
C SER A 156 -0.54 -8.34 -3.25
N GLU A 157 0.20 -9.25 -3.86
CA GLU A 157 -0.36 -10.38 -4.60
C GLU A 157 0.57 -11.58 -4.35
N VAL A 158 0.00 -12.67 -3.84
CA VAL A 158 0.76 -13.84 -3.36
C VAL A 158 1.73 -13.40 -2.24
N ASP A 159 3.06 -13.58 -2.41
CA ASP A 159 4.10 -13.31 -1.41
C ASP A 159 4.94 -12.08 -1.78
N GLN A 160 4.44 -11.21 -2.65
CA GLN A 160 5.12 -10.01 -3.10
C GLN A 160 4.23 -8.79 -2.91
N SER A 161 4.84 -7.66 -2.57
CA SER A 161 4.13 -6.41 -2.38
C SER A 161 4.65 -5.33 -3.32
N ALA A 162 3.71 -4.66 -3.95
CA ALA A 162 3.98 -3.74 -5.03
C ALA A 162 4.64 -2.44 -4.52
N THR A 163 5.49 -1.84 -5.35
CA THR A 163 6.22 -0.61 -5.00
C THR A 163 5.96 0.50 -6.01
N ILE A 164 5.61 1.68 -5.50
CA ILE A 164 5.61 2.94 -6.23
C ILE A 164 6.67 3.85 -5.58
N ALA A 165 7.68 4.28 -6.31
CA ALA A 165 8.75 5.08 -5.72
C ALA A 165 9.27 6.20 -6.62
N ALA A 166 9.69 7.31 -5.99
CA ALA A 166 10.39 8.40 -6.65
C ALA A 166 11.72 8.76 -5.97
N ARG A 167 12.73 9.15 -6.75
CA ARG A 167 14.05 9.57 -6.22
C ARG A 167 14.07 11.05 -5.79
N GLU A 168 13.30 11.92 -6.44
CA GLU A 168 13.25 13.35 -6.12
C GLU A 168 11.86 13.81 -5.66
N ARG A 169 10.81 13.36 -6.37
CA ARG A 169 9.46 13.85 -6.13
C ARG A 169 8.39 12.87 -6.59
N LEU A 170 7.42 12.63 -5.71
CA LEU A 170 6.22 11.83 -5.99
C LEU A 170 4.97 12.70 -5.84
N ASP A 171 4.15 12.80 -6.89
CA ASP A 171 2.86 13.48 -6.90
C ASP A 171 1.74 12.50 -7.26
N LEU A 172 0.77 12.32 -6.35
CA LEU A 172 -0.40 11.46 -6.56
C LEU A 172 -1.66 12.34 -6.58
N GLY A 173 -2.27 12.49 -7.76
CA GLY A 173 -3.60 13.07 -7.94
C GLY A 173 -4.64 11.96 -8.01
N VAL A 174 -5.27 11.63 -6.88
CA VAL A 174 -6.07 10.41 -6.73
C VAL A 174 -7.44 10.67 -6.11
N GLY A 175 -8.46 9.94 -6.56
CA GLY A 175 -9.73 9.84 -5.85
C GLY A 175 -9.57 8.95 -4.61
N THR A 176 -9.37 7.66 -4.82
CA THR A 176 -9.08 6.67 -3.78
C THR A 176 -7.69 6.07 -3.99
N LEU A 177 -6.89 6.07 -2.93
CA LEU A 177 -5.61 5.38 -2.85
C LEU A 177 -5.73 4.23 -1.85
N THR A 178 -5.50 3.00 -2.30
CA THR A 178 -5.39 1.80 -1.45
C THR A 178 -3.96 1.31 -1.48
N ASN A 179 -3.28 1.30 -0.34
CA ASN A 179 -1.92 0.77 -0.19
C ASN A 179 -1.93 -0.29 0.91
N TYR A 180 -1.82 -1.57 0.54
CA TYR A 180 -2.07 -2.67 1.47
C TYR A 180 -0.91 -3.66 1.58
N ASP A 181 -0.77 -4.19 2.80
CA ASP A 181 -0.08 -5.43 3.12
C ASP A 181 1.37 -5.45 2.60
N HIS A 182 2.23 -4.73 3.30
CA HIS A 182 3.64 -4.50 2.98
C HIS A 182 3.92 -3.76 1.67
N ALA A 183 2.90 -3.31 0.94
CA ALA A 183 3.09 -2.46 -0.22
C ALA A 183 3.75 -1.12 0.16
N LEU A 184 4.59 -0.61 -0.74
CA LEU A 184 5.43 0.55 -0.48
C LEU A 184 5.12 1.69 -1.45
N ILE A 185 4.82 2.86 -0.89
CA ILE A 185 4.82 4.13 -1.58
C ILE A 185 5.95 4.97 -0.99
N LEU A 186 6.96 5.32 -1.79
CA LEU A 186 8.18 5.96 -1.31
C LEU A 186 8.56 7.19 -2.13
N SER A 187 9.01 8.25 -1.46
CA SER A 187 9.79 9.31 -2.08
C SER A 187 11.10 9.52 -1.32
N GLN A 188 12.23 9.46 -2.02
CA GLN A 188 13.51 9.88 -1.45
C GLN A 188 13.64 11.41 -1.34
N GLY A 189 12.72 12.15 -1.96
CA GLY A 189 12.54 13.58 -1.72
C GLY A 189 11.14 13.87 -1.18
N ASN A 190 10.37 14.71 -1.86
CA ASN A 190 9.05 15.12 -1.37
C ASN A 190 7.93 14.22 -1.88
N LEU A 191 6.88 14.04 -1.07
CA LEU A 191 5.68 13.26 -1.40
C LEU A 191 4.44 14.14 -1.26
N TYR A 192 3.60 14.14 -2.29
CA TYR A 192 2.36 14.90 -2.34
C TYR A 192 1.18 14.00 -2.74
N ILE A 193 0.10 14.03 -1.96
CA ILE A 193 -1.16 13.33 -2.26
C ILE A 193 -2.29 14.38 -2.28
N GLY A 194 -3.00 14.47 -3.39
CA GLY A 194 -4.16 15.34 -3.60
C GLY A 194 -5.19 14.67 -4.51
N GLY A 195 -6.19 15.41 -4.96
CA GLY A 195 -7.28 14.89 -5.80
C GLY A 195 -7.03 14.95 -7.30
N ALA A 196 -6.09 15.77 -7.74
CA ALA A 196 -5.77 15.97 -9.15
C ALA A 196 -4.31 16.38 -9.36
N LEU A 197 -3.83 16.34 -10.60
CA LEU A 197 -2.57 16.93 -11.03
C LEU A 197 -2.82 18.27 -11.76
N ASP A 198 -1.98 19.28 -11.53
CA ASP A 198 -1.95 20.53 -12.30
C ASP A 198 -1.23 20.34 -13.67
N ASP A 199 -1.16 21.41 -14.47
CA ASP A 199 -0.48 21.40 -15.78
C ASP A 199 1.04 21.11 -15.70
N ARG A 200 1.62 21.20 -14.50
CA ARG A 200 3.03 20.86 -14.22
C ARG A 200 3.18 19.47 -13.60
N TYR A 201 2.07 18.73 -13.48
CA TYR A 201 1.97 17.42 -12.86
C TYR A 201 2.20 17.41 -11.36
N HIS A 202 1.88 18.52 -10.68
CA HIS A 202 1.91 18.59 -9.22
C HIS A 202 0.55 18.23 -8.62
N ALA A 203 0.54 17.49 -7.51
CA ALA A 203 -0.69 17.16 -6.82
C ALA A 203 -1.37 18.44 -6.27
N THR A 204 -2.67 18.54 -6.52
CA THR A 204 -3.56 19.64 -6.14
C THR A 204 -4.93 19.10 -5.75
N GLY A 205 -5.80 19.95 -5.21
CA GLY A 205 -7.11 19.53 -4.73
C GLY A 205 -7.01 18.55 -3.56
N GLN A 206 -8.12 17.89 -3.27
CA GLN A 206 -8.25 16.97 -2.13
C GLN A 206 -8.64 15.58 -2.63
N ALA A 207 -7.89 14.55 -2.24
CA ALA A 207 -8.27 13.17 -2.49
C ALA A 207 -9.54 12.81 -1.72
N THR A 208 -10.30 11.82 -2.18
CA THR A 208 -11.48 11.35 -1.45
C THR A 208 -11.08 10.46 -0.28
N PHE A 209 -10.16 9.52 -0.52
CA PHE A 209 -9.77 8.56 0.51
C PHE A 209 -8.35 8.05 0.29
N VAL A 210 -7.58 8.03 1.38
CA VAL A 210 -6.30 7.34 1.47
C VAL A 210 -6.44 6.23 2.50
N ASP A 211 -6.27 5.00 2.06
CA ASP A 211 -6.32 3.80 2.88
C ASP A 211 -4.95 3.12 2.87
N ASN A 212 -4.28 3.16 4.02
CA ASN A 212 -2.97 2.56 4.25
C ASN A 212 -3.11 1.47 5.32
N GLY A 213 -3.18 0.22 4.88
CA GLY A 213 -3.47 -0.94 5.71
C GLY A 213 -2.26 -1.87 5.79
N SER A 214 -1.65 -2.05 6.97
CA SER A 214 -0.41 -2.84 7.16
C SER A 214 0.69 -2.58 6.11
N ALA A 215 0.76 -1.35 5.59
CA ALA A 215 1.62 -0.96 4.49
C ALA A 215 2.36 0.35 4.80
N THR A 216 3.30 0.74 3.93
CA THR A 216 4.16 1.91 4.17
C THR A 216 3.98 3.01 3.13
N ILE A 217 3.72 4.22 3.60
CA ILE A 217 3.85 5.47 2.83
C ILE A 217 5.01 6.26 3.45
N GLU A 218 6.06 6.54 2.69
CA GLU A 218 7.29 7.15 3.19
C GLU A 218 7.81 8.30 2.33
N ALA A 219 8.30 9.35 2.97
CA ALA A 219 9.04 10.43 2.36
C ALA A 219 10.29 10.77 3.18
N LEU A 220 11.46 10.76 2.54
CA LEU A 220 12.71 11.23 3.18
C LEU A 220 12.82 12.76 3.19
N GLY A 221 12.01 13.44 2.35
CA GLY A 221 11.78 14.87 2.38
C GLY A 221 10.49 15.24 3.11
N ASN A 222 9.80 16.27 2.62
CA ASN A 222 8.52 16.70 3.18
C ASN A 222 7.36 15.87 2.62
N GLY A 223 6.32 15.70 3.43
CA GLY A 223 5.05 15.11 3.05
C GLY A 223 3.93 16.15 3.04
N ASN A 224 3.07 16.08 2.02
CA ASN A 224 1.78 16.75 2.02
C ASN A 224 0.71 15.74 1.63
N ILE A 225 -0.25 15.51 2.51
CA ILE A 225 -1.38 14.61 2.26
C ILE A 225 -2.65 15.41 2.46
N ASN A 226 -3.33 15.72 1.35
CA ASN A 226 -4.62 16.40 1.34
C ASN A 226 -5.72 15.44 0.90
N THR A 227 -6.50 14.93 1.84
CA THR A 227 -7.54 13.93 1.61
C THR A 227 -8.74 14.17 2.51
N GLN A 228 -9.97 13.89 2.06
CA GLN A 228 -11.16 13.98 2.92
C GLN A 228 -11.07 13.00 4.08
N ARG A 229 -10.61 11.77 3.78
CA ARG A 229 -10.44 10.69 4.76
C ARG A 229 -9.06 10.05 4.63
N LEU A 230 -8.45 9.76 5.76
CA LEU A 230 -7.22 8.96 5.84
C LEU A 230 -7.41 7.86 6.87
N TRP A 231 -7.21 6.62 6.48
CA TRP A 231 -7.09 5.48 7.39
C TRP A 231 -5.67 4.94 7.31
N ASN A 232 -4.96 4.98 8.43
CA ASN A 232 -3.70 4.29 8.65
C ASN A 232 -3.96 3.22 9.70
N HIS A 233 -4.06 1.95 9.30
CA HIS A 233 -4.56 0.90 10.17
C HIS A 233 -3.89 -0.46 10.01
N ASP A 234 -3.95 -1.27 11.06
CA ASP A 234 -3.42 -2.63 11.06
C ASP A 234 -4.49 -3.58 10.50
N LEU A 235 -4.22 -4.21 9.35
CA LEU A 235 -5.10 -5.22 8.74
C LEU A 235 -5.06 -6.56 9.49
N HIS A 236 -4.01 -6.78 10.30
CA HIS A 236 -3.67 -8.06 10.89
C HIS A 236 -3.75 -8.06 12.42
N LEU A 237 -4.38 -7.04 13.02
CA LEU A 237 -4.56 -6.95 14.47
C LEU A 237 -5.44 -8.10 14.96
N ARG A 238 -4.89 -8.91 15.86
CA ARG A 238 -5.64 -9.91 16.61
C ARG A 238 -5.48 -9.69 18.10
N LEU A 239 -6.62 -9.63 18.78
CA LEU A 239 -6.70 -9.52 20.23
C LEU A 239 -6.92 -10.90 20.83
N GLY A 240 -6.24 -11.15 21.95
CA GLY A 240 -6.42 -12.33 22.77
C GLY A 240 -7.01 -12.00 24.14
N ILE A 241 -7.23 -13.03 24.94
CA ILE A 241 -7.63 -12.91 26.34
C ILE A 241 -6.64 -13.72 27.17
N HIS A 242 -5.98 -13.05 28.11
CA HIS A 242 -5.22 -13.71 29.16
C HIS A 242 -6.11 -13.86 30.40
N THR A 243 -6.37 -15.09 30.81
CA THR A 243 -7.24 -15.41 31.95
C THR A 243 -6.42 -15.85 33.15
N ASP A 244 -6.45 -15.04 34.20
CA ASP A 244 -5.91 -15.39 35.52
C ASP A 244 -7.01 -15.93 36.42
N LYS A 245 -6.77 -17.06 37.07
CA LYS A 245 -7.69 -17.64 38.06
C LYS A 245 -7.02 -17.72 39.42
N GLU A 246 -7.68 -17.15 40.42
CA GLU A 246 -7.19 -17.14 41.78
C GLU A 246 -8.29 -17.66 42.72
N LYS A 247 -7.98 -18.72 43.49
CA LYS A 247 -8.90 -19.23 44.52
C LYS A 247 -8.82 -18.33 45.77
N PHE A 248 -9.98 -17.95 46.27
CA PHE A 248 -10.18 -17.28 47.54
C PHE A 248 -10.88 -18.23 48.49
N GLU A 249 -10.34 -18.31 49.68
CA GLU A 249 -10.95 -18.94 50.83
C GLU A 249 -10.84 -17.94 51.98
N GLU A 250 -11.98 -17.40 52.40
CA GLU A 250 -12.05 -16.26 53.32
C GLU A 250 -12.97 -16.56 54.49
N TYR A 251 -12.62 -16.06 55.68
CA TYR A 251 -13.35 -16.32 56.92
C TYR A 251 -13.62 -15.05 57.72
N ALA A 252 -14.82 -14.91 58.26
CA ALA A 252 -15.16 -13.84 59.18
C ALA A 252 -16.08 -14.35 60.30
N GLN A 253 -16.05 -13.64 61.44
CA GLN A 253 -17.01 -13.85 62.53
C GLN A 253 -18.33 -13.13 62.22
N ASN A 254 -19.45 -13.67 62.70
CA ASN A 254 -20.81 -13.18 62.40
C ASN A 254 -21.00 -11.66 62.58
N ASN A 255 -20.33 -11.06 63.57
CA ASN A 255 -20.45 -9.65 63.91
C ASN A 255 -19.32 -8.76 63.33
N ASN A 256 -18.49 -9.29 62.43
CA ASN A 256 -17.35 -8.59 61.87
C ASN A 256 -17.37 -8.63 60.34
N SER A 257 -17.32 -7.45 59.70
CA SER A 257 -17.28 -7.34 58.25
C SER A 257 -15.89 -7.63 57.66
N ARG A 258 -14.84 -7.66 58.49
CA ARG A 258 -13.49 -7.97 58.04
C ARG A 258 -13.34 -9.48 57.83
N ARG A 259 -13.04 -9.84 56.59
CA ARG A 259 -12.69 -11.21 56.20
C ARG A 259 -11.18 -11.40 56.24
N TYR A 260 -10.77 -12.60 56.64
CA TYR A 260 -9.38 -13.02 56.64
C TYR A 260 -9.18 -14.11 55.61
N ARG A 261 -8.16 -13.95 54.77
CA ARG A 261 -7.86 -14.88 53.68
C ARG A 261 -6.97 -16.02 54.16
N GLN A 262 -7.46 -17.24 54.01
CA GLN A 262 -6.71 -18.47 54.31
C GLN A 262 -5.47 -18.58 53.42
N GLY A 263 -4.34 -18.99 54.01
CA GLY A 263 -3.05 -19.10 53.32
C GLY A 263 -2.34 -17.76 53.04
N VAL A 264 -2.97 -16.62 53.37
CA VAL A 264 -2.39 -15.27 53.16
C VAL A 264 -2.21 -14.55 54.48
N GLU A 265 -3.28 -14.38 55.25
CA GLU A 265 -3.22 -13.73 56.57
C GLU A 265 -3.02 -14.74 57.70
N GLY A 266 -3.38 -16.00 57.47
CA GLY A 266 -3.33 -17.07 58.46
C GLY A 266 -4.15 -18.30 58.06
N GLU A 267 -4.45 -19.16 59.02
CA GLU A 267 -5.21 -20.40 58.84
C GLU A 267 -6.42 -20.43 59.79
N LEU A 268 -7.56 -20.95 59.32
CA LEU A 268 -8.68 -21.23 60.21
C LEU A 268 -8.44 -22.56 60.94
N ASP A 269 -8.32 -22.50 62.27
CA ASP A 269 -8.29 -23.68 63.11
C ASP A 269 -9.70 -23.98 63.61
N TRP A 270 -10.24 -25.14 63.21
CA TRP A 270 -11.57 -25.60 63.62
C TRP A 270 -11.50 -26.96 64.30
N THR A 271 -12.01 -27.03 65.53
CA THR A 271 -12.07 -28.28 66.29
C THR A 271 -13.48 -28.84 66.36
N ARG A 272 -13.69 -30.03 65.77
CA ARG A 272 -14.98 -30.76 65.83
C ARG A 272 -15.48 -31.04 67.26
N LYS A 273 -14.58 -31.15 68.24
CA LYS A 273 -14.92 -31.44 69.66
C LYS A 273 -15.55 -30.25 70.40
N SER A 274 -15.05 -29.03 70.18
CA SER A 274 -15.52 -27.82 70.88
C SER A 274 -16.61 -27.07 70.10
N ARG A 275 -16.79 -27.39 68.81
CA ARG A 275 -17.59 -26.61 67.84
C ARG A 275 -17.17 -25.13 67.77
N LYS A 276 -15.94 -24.82 68.20
CA LYS A 276 -15.36 -23.48 68.11
C LYS A 276 -14.25 -23.48 67.07
N ALA A 277 -14.05 -22.33 66.45
CA ALA A 277 -12.94 -22.03 65.56
C ALA A 277 -12.29 -20.69 65.95
N TRP A 278 -11.02 -20.54 65.60
CA TRP A 278 -10.32 -19.26 65.61
C TRP A 278 -9.41 -19.18 64.38
N PHE A 279 -9.19 -17.98 63.87
CA PHE A 279 -8.20 -17.70 62.86
C PHE A 279 -6.83 -17.46 63.51
N ALA A 280 -5.83 -18.24 63.11
CA ALA A 280 -4.45 -18.13 63.56
C ALA A 280 -3.65 -17.33 62.53
N PHE A 281 -3.30 -16.08 62.86
CA PHE A 281 -2.57 -15.20 61.96
C PHE A 281 -1.09 -15.55 61.91
N TYR A 282 -0.46 -15.40 60.74
CA TYR A 282 0.99 -15.67 60.59
C TYR A 282 1.88 -14.69 61.37
N ASN A 283 1.35 -13.53 61.78
CA ASN A 283 2.04 -12.61 62.69
C ASN A 283 2.05 -13.08 64.16
N GLY A 284 1.52 -14.28 64.46
CA GLY A 284 1.49 -14.88 65.80
C GLY A 284 0.26 -14.51 66.63
N SER A 285 -0.54 -13.54 66.20
CA SER A 285 -1.82 -13.20 66.86
C SER A 285 -2.93 -14.19 66.53
N ARG A 286 -3.99 -14.21 67.34
CA ARG A 286 -5.15 -15.09 67.12
C ARG A 286 -6.45 -14.31 67.33
N SER A 287 -7.44 -14.58 66.49
CA SER A 287 -8.80 -14.10 66.73
C SER A 287 -9.43 -14.84 67.93
N PRO A 288 -10.49 -14.32 68.56
CA PRO A 288 -11.24 -15.05 69.59
C PRO A 288 -11.78 -16.40 69.11
N SER A 289 -11.79 -17.40 69.99
CA SER A 289 -12.37 -18.72 69.72
C SER A 289 -13.90 -18.67 69.86
N GLN A 290 -14.62 -18.84 68.74
CA GLN A 290 -16.08 -18.68 68.66
C GLN A 290 -16.72 -19.77 67.79
N ASN A 291 -18.04 -19.94 67.89
CA ASN A 291 -18.81 -20.97 67.16
C ASN A 291 -19.61 -20.44 65.96
N ASP A 292 -19.37 -19.19 65.54
CA ASP A 292 -20.19 -18.45 64.56
C ASP A 292 -19.35 -17.86 63.41
N TRP A 293 -18.49 -18.68 62.83
CA TRP A 293 -17.69 -18.32 61.64
C TRP A 293 -18.44 -18.59 60.35
N PHE A 294 -18.29 -17.68 59.40
CA PHE A 294 -18.72 -17.82 58.02
C PHE A 294 -17.50 -17.97 57.12
N GLY A 295 -17.59 -18.90 56.17
CA GLY A 295 -16.57 -19.14 55.15
C GLY A 295 -17.11 -18.81 53.76
N TRP A 296 -16.27 -18.21 52.93
CA TRP A 296 -16.52 -17.99 51.51
C TRP A 296 -15.41 -18.66 50.70
N GLU A 297 -15.81 -19.59 49.84
CA GLU A 297 -14.93 -20.19 48.84
C GLU A 297 -15.39 -19.73 47.46
N TYR A 298 -14.53 -19.01 46.76
CA TYR A 298 -14.82 -18.58 45.39
C TYR A 298 -13.54 -18.51 44.57
N THR A 299 -13.68 -18.68 43.26
CA THR A 299 -12.58 -18.45 42.31
C THR A 299 -12.81 -17.11 41.65
N ARG A 300 -11.86 -16.19 41.79
CA ARG A 300 -11.84 -14.95 41.02
C ARG A 300 -11.15 -15.23 39.69
N THR A 301 -11.89 -15.04 38.61
CA THR A 301 -11.36 -15.09 37.24
C THR A 301 -11.18 -13.65 36.76
N THR A 302 -9.97 -13.31 36.31
CA THR A 302 -9.64 -11.99 35.75
C THR A 302 -9.22 -12.18 34.30
N ASP A 303 -10.01 -11.62 33.38
CA ASP A 303 -9.73 -11.67 31.94
C ASP A 303 -9.12 -10.34 31.49
N THR A 304 -7.90 -10.39 30.95
CA THR A 304 -7.17 -9.23 30.44
C THR A 304 -7.03 -9.33 28.93
N THR A 305 -7.51 -8.33 28.19
CA THR A 305 -7.31 -8.27 26.73
C THR A 305 -5.84 -8.04 26.40
N THR A 306 -5.29 -8.87 25.51
CA THR A 306 -3.90 -8.79 25.04
C THR A 306 -3.83 -8.63 23.53
N ILE A 307 -2.69 -8.18 23.00
CA ILE A 307 -2.41 -8.19 21.56
C ILE A 307 -1.67 -9.49 21.25
N GLU A 308 -2.26 -10.35 20.43
CA GLU A 308 -1.64 -11.61 19.98
C GLU A 308 -0.81 -11.41 18.72
N HIS A 309 -1.33 -10.60 17.79
CA HIS A 309 -0.68 -10.32 16.52
C HIS A 309 -0.95 -8.88 16.09
N ARG A 310 0.05 -8.28 15.48
CA ARG A 310 -0.04 -6.95 14.89
C ARG A 310 0.94 -6.83 13.72
N ASP A 311 0.53 -6.12 12.70
CA ASP A 311 1.38 -5.70 11.60
C ASP A 311 1.00 -4.25 11.21
N PRO A 312 1.51 -3.26 11.94
CA PRO A 312 1.01 -1.90 11.85
C PRO A 312 1.35 -1.24 10.51
N ALA A 313 0.39 -0.47 9.99
CA ALA A 313 0.67 0.46 8.91
C ALA A 313 1.58 1.61 9.36
N LYS A 314 2.31 2.20 8.41
CA LYS A 314 3.30 3.25 8.66
C LYS A 314 3.14 4.40 7.68
N ILE A 315 3.08 5.62 8.21
CA ILE A 315 3.33 6.86 7.47
C ILE A 315 4.59 7.49 8.04
N LEU A 316 5.66 7.54 7.25
CA LEU A 316 7.00 7.92 7.69
C LEU A 316 7.46 9.16 6.92
N ILE A 317 7.60 10.30 7.59
CA ILE A 317 8.00 11.55 6.94
C ILE A 317 9.21 12.12 7.66
N ALA A 318 10.39 12.10 7.06
CA ALA A 318 11.60 12.62 7.71
C ALA A 318 11.61 14.16 7.78
N GLY A 319 10.94 14.85 6.84
CA GLY A 319 10.74 16.29 6.82
C GLY A 319 9.51 16.77 7.60
N ASN A 320 8.91 17.86 7.13
CA ASN A 320 7.62 18.33 7.62
C ASN A 320 6.48 17.51 7.00
N LEU A 321 5.44 17.23 7.77
CA LEU A 321 4.19 16.65 7.29
C LEU A 321 3.06 17.68 7.41
N SER A 322 2.42 18.04 6.30
CA SER A 322 1.09 18.66 6.30
C SER A 322 0.05 17.57 6.04
N LEU A 323 -0.87 17.37 6.98
CA LEU A 323 -1.93 16.39 6.87
C LEU A 323 -3.29 17.08 7.01
N ASN A 324 -4.02 17.17 5.90
CA ASN A 324 -5.25 17.93 5.79
C ASN A 324 -6.41 17.00 5.42
N GLY A 325 -7.50 17.09 6.19
CA GLY A 325 -8.68 16.25 5.98
C GLY A 325 -9.72 16.34 7.08
N ASN A 326 -10.87 15.72 6.84
CA ASN A 326 -12.01 15.75 7.75
C ASN A 326 -11.96 14.57 8.74
N GLN A 327 -11.53 13.39 8.28
CA GLN A 327 -11.51 12.15 9.07
C GLN A 327 -10.14 11.49 8.96
N LEU A 328 -9.28 11.77 9.92
CA LEU A 328 -7.90 11.28 9.94
C LEU A 328 -7.73 10.26 11.07
N HIS A 329 -7.63 8.99 10.71
CA HIS A 329 -7.54 7.87 11.65
C HIS A 329 -6.17 7.21 11.57
N ASN A 330 -5.50 7.12 12.71
CA ASN A 330 -4.33 6.26 12.91
C ASN A 330 -4.69 5.22 13.96
N GLN A 331 -4.99 4.00 13.55
CA GLN A 331 -5.50 2.94 14.41
C GLN A 331 -4.51 1.78 14.49
N TYR A 332 -3.98 1.53 15.70
CA TYR A 332 -2.99 0.49 15.96
C TYR A 332 -1.74 0.56 15.08
N SER A 333 -1.50 1.73 14.49
CA SER A 333 -0.53 2.01 13.44
C SER A 333 0.33 3.24 13.79
N GLN A 334 1.27 3.59 12.93
CA GLN A 334 2.28 4.61 13.22
C GLN A 334 2.28 5.74 12.19
N ILE A 335 2.33 6.98 12.70
CA ILE A 335 2.71 8.17 11.93
C ILE A 335 3.94 8.75 12.61
N LEU A 336 5.07 8.81 11.90
CA LEU A 336 6.35 9.32 12.40
C LEU A 336 6.76 10.52 11.54
N VAL A 337 6.97 11.66 12.20
CA VAL A 337 7.35 12.93 11.55
C VAL A 337 8.65 13.42 12.14
N GLY A 338 9.67 13.62 11.30
CA GLY A 338 11.02 14.02 11.73
C GLY A 338 11.15 15.51 12.05
N LYS A 339 10.25 16.35 11.53
CA LYS A 339 10.18 17.78 11.82
C LYS A 339 8.79 18.18 12.33
N ALA A 340 8.10 19.11 11.67
CA ALA A 340 6.80 19.61 12.10
C ALA A 340 5.64 18.81 11.50
N LEU A 341 4.63 18.53 12.31
CA LEU A 341 3.31 18.05 11.88
C LEU A 341 2.33 19.23 11.90
N THR A 342 1.73 19.53 10.74
CA THR A 342 0.63 20.50 10.62
C THR A 342 -0.66 19.75 10.31
N LEU A 343 -1.72 20.04 11.08
CA LEU A 343 -3.05 19.46 10.91
C LEU A 343 -4.05 20.55 10.49
N GLY A 344 -4.79 20.32 9.42
CA GLY A 344 -5.80 21.25 8.90
C GLY A 344 -5.23 22.30 7.94
N GLU A 345 -6.11 23.08 7.32
CA GLU A 345 -5.71 24.08 6.32
C GLU A 345 -4.77 25.14 6.93
N GLN A 346 -3.61 25.35 6.31
CA GLN A 346 -2.86 26.59 6.50
C GLN A 346 -3.67 27.70 5.81
N GLN A 347 -4.27 28.60 6.61
CA GLN A 347 -4.89 29.83 6.13
C GLN A 347 -3.86 30.79 5.54
#